data_AF-A0AB74CAP8-F1
#
_entry.id   AF-A0AB74CAP8-F1
#
_cell.length_a   1.000
_cell.length_b   1.000
_cell.length_c   1.000
_cell.angle_alpha   90.00
_cell.angle_beta   90.00
_cell.angle_gamma   90.00
#
_symmetry.space_group_name_H-M   'P 1'
#
loop_
_entity.id
_entity.type
_entity.pdbx_description
1 polymer ?
#
loop_
_entity_poly.entity_id
_entity_poly.type
_entity_poly.pdbx_seq_one_letter_code
_entity_poly.pdbx_strand_id
1 'polypeptide(L)'
;MHFSVFHILLASLISIAQLASGQGTDACNVPPAIITNFTWHNSTYNCGCDDGGCLPTGLHGGPSCGPPDMVEATFSQRSPTYNDTLTCGASDPGSVPARAIPGGPFNCRSLGRHFIFTVNGTEGTLTYVEPNFICPKGRAQVTYVGLFEMECVFDRFRNSTCVQSEPTFQLEPDEVVGIH
;
A
#
# COMPACT_ATOMS: atom_id res chain seq x y z
N MET A 1 -38.16 -11.43 -44.70
CA MET A 1 -37.31 -12.14 -43.72
C MET A 1 -35.89 -11.52 -43.65
N HIS A 2 -35.77 -10.19 -43.63
CA HIS A 2 -34.47 -9.50 -43.74
C HIS A 2 -33.98 -8.80 -42.46
N PHE A 3 -34.82 -8.70 -41.43
CA PHE A 3 -34.50 -7.97 -40.20
C PHE A 3 -33.79 -8.82 -39.14
N SER A 4 -33.87 -10.16 -39.21
CA SER A 4 -33.29 -11.05 -38.19
C SER A 4 -31.78 -11.29 -38.37
N VAL A 5 -31.25 -11.11 -39.58
CA VAL A 5 -29.82 -11.37 -39.88
C VAL A 5 -28.94 -10.22 -39.38
N PHE A 6 -29.45 -8.99 -39.40
CA PHE A 6 -28.72 -7.80 -38.94
C PHE A 6 -28.47 -7.80 -37.43
N HIS A 7 -29.40 -8.32 -36.63
CA HIS A 7 -29.27 -8.35 -35.18
C HIS A 7 -28.24 -9.41 -34.72
N ILE A 8 -28.12 -10.52 -35.47
CA ILE A 8 -27.15 -11.59 -35.19
C ILE A 8 -25.72 -11.11 -35.52
N LEU A 9 -25.54 -10.38 -36.64
CA LEU A 9 -24.26 -9.79 -37.03
C LEU A 9 -23.78 -8.71 -36.05
N LEU A 10 -24.70 -7.87 -35.54
CA LEU A 10 -24.35 -6.84 -34.55
C LEU A 10 -24.00 -7.47 -33.19
N ALA A 11 -24.73 -8.50 -32.76
CA ALA A 11 -24.42 -9.25 -31.55
C ALA A 11 -23.06 -9.98 -31.65
N SER A 12 -22.73 -10.57 -32.81
CA SER A 12 -21.41 -11.18 -33.00
C SER A 12 -20.29 -10.12 -32.99
N LEU A 13 -20.50 -8.95 -33.58
CA LEU A 13 -19.51 -7.87 -33.57
C LEU A 13 -19.26 -7.31 -32.16
N ILE A 14 -20.30 -7.23 -31.32
CA ILE A 14 -20.16 -6.82 -29.90
C ILE A 14 -19.41 -7.90 -29.10
N SER A 15 -19.72 -9.19 -29.31
CA SER A 15 -18.98 -10.28 -28.66
C SER A 15 -17.51 -10.35 -29.10
N ILE A 16 -17.20 -10.09 -30.37
CA ILE A 16 -15.81 -10.06 -30.88
C ILE A 16 -15.06 -8.83 -30.34
N ALA A 17 -15.74 -7.69 -30.15
CA ALA A 17 -15.14 -6.51 -29.53
C ALA A 17 -14.81 -6.75 -28.04
N GLN A 18 -15.63 -7.51 -27.31
CA GLN A 18 -15.34 -7.94 -25.93
C GLN A 18 -14.19 -8.95 -25.86
N LEU A 19 -14.00 -9.79 -26.88
CA LEU A 19 -12.86 -10.69 -27.01
C LEU A 19 -11.56 -9.95 -27.40
N ALA A 20 -11.64 -8.79 -28.05
CA ALA A 20 -10.48 -7.97 -28.38
C ALA A 20 -10.03 -7.05 -27.23
N SER A 21 -10.93 -6.66 -26.32
CA SER A 21 -10.60 -6.02 -25.04
C SER A 21 -10.21 -7.02 -23.94
N GLY A 22 -10.30 -8.32 -24.25
CA GLY A 22 -9.95 -9.43 -23.38
C GLY A 22 -8.71 -10.18 -23.85
N GLN A 23 -7.64 -9.48 -24.26
CA GLN A 23 -6.29 -10.05 -24.13
C GLN A 23 -5.95 -10.09 -22.63
N GLY A 24 -6.70 -10.93 -21.93
CA GLY A 24 -6.68 -11.10 -20.50
C GLY A 24 -5.29 -11.49 -20.05
N THR A 25 -4.98 -11.03 -18.85
CA THR A 25 -3.87 -11.46 -18.01
C THR A 25 -3.90 -12.96 -17.66
N ASP A 26 -4.54 -13.82 -18.47
CA ASP A 26 -4.81 -15.26 -18.31
C ASP A 26 -3.55 -16.14 -18.09
N ALA A 27 -2.36 -15.55 -18.02
CA ALA A 27 -1.11 -16.23 -17.69
C ALA A 27 -0.22 -15.48 -16.70
N CYS A 28 -0.67 -14.38 -16.09
CA CYS A 28 0.10 -13.72 -15.04
C CYS A 28 -0.18 -14.40 -13.71
N ASN A 29 0.65 -15.39 -13.37
CA ASN A 29 0.63 -15.98 -12.04
C ASN A 29 1.25 -14.95 -11.06
N VAL A 30 0.38 -14.18 -10.41
CA VAL A 30 0.76 -13.17 -9.42
C VAL A 30 0.74 -13.83 -8.04
N PRO A 31 1.90 -14.11 -7.44
CA PRO A 31 1.93 -14.65 -6.08
C PRO A 31 1.59 -13.55 -5.06
N PRO A 32 1.21 -13.93 -3.83
CA PRO A 32 1.05 -12.97 -2.74
C PRO A 32 2.33 -12.15 -2.51
N ALA A 33 2.17 -10.88 -2.16
CA ALA A 33 3.26 -10.08 -1.63
C ALA A 33 3.43 -10.41 -0.15
N ILE A 34 4.67 -10.51 0.34
CA ILE A 34 4.93 -10.84 1.74
C ILE A 34 5.43 -9.59 2.43
N ILE A 35 4.81 -9.20 3.53
CA ILE A 35 5.39 -8.19 4.41
C ILE A 35 6.27 -8.90 5.43
N THR A 36 7.55 -8.52 5.46
CA THR A 36 8.56 -9.13 6.35
C THR A 36 8.88 -8.25 7.54
N ASN A 37 8.44 -7.00 7.51
CA ASN A 37 8.54 -6.09 8.65
C ASN A 37 7.48 -5.00 8.52
N PHE A 38 6.84 -4.67 9.62
CA PHE A 38 5.90 -3.58 9.71
C PHE A 38 6.05 -2.89 11.07
N THR A 39 6.11 -1.57 11.05
CA THR A 39 6.10 -0.74 12.25
C THR A 39 5.30 0.52 12.00
N TRP A 40 4.38 0.81 12.90
CA TRP A 40 3.62 2.05 12.94
C TRP A 40 3.76 2.68 14.32
N HIS A 41 4.03 3.97 14.35
CA HIS A 41 4.04 4.76 15.56
C HIS A 41 3.02 5.89 15.43
N ASN A 42 2.21 6.04 16.47
CA ASN A 42 1.26 7.12 16.62
C ASN A 42 1.53 7.87 17.92
N SER A 43 1.82 9.15 17.78
CA SER A 43 2.21 10.09 18.80
C SER A 43 1.06 11.04 19.07
N THR A 44 0.55 11.02 20.30
CA THR A 44 -0.48 11.99 20.74
C THR A 44 0.14 13.31 21.22
N TYR A 45 1.48 13.37 21.27
CA TYR A 45 2.29 14.50 21.74
C TYR A 45 3.35 14.91 20.71
N ASN A 46 2.97 14.93 19.42
CA ASN A 46 3.86 15.33 18.35
C ASN A 46 4.12 16.85 18.44
N CYS A 47 5.39 17.25 18.61
CA CYS A 47 5.77 18.66 18.71
C CYS A 47 6.14 19.18 17.33
N GLY A 48 5.16 19.78 16.67
CA GLY A 48 5.34 20.31 15.32
C GLY A 48 6.33 21.46 15.20
N CYS A 49 6.87 21.60 13.99
CA CYS A 49 7.54 22.81 13.52
C CYS A 49 6.68 23.45 12.43
N ASP A 50 6.39 24.75 12.58
CA ASP A 50 5.78 25.56 11.52
C ASP A 50 6.87 26.26 10.68
N ASP A 51 6.47 26.88 9.56
CA ASP A 51 7.36 27.68 8.70
C ASP A 51 7.96 28.92 9.41
N GLY A 52 7.54 29.21 10.64
CA GLY A 52 8.04 30.29 11.51
C GLY A 52 8.97 29.82 12.64
N GLY A 53 9.15 28.51 12.82
CA GLY A 53 10.02 27.89 13.81
C GLY A 53 9.35 26.76 14.60
N CYS A 54 10.14 25.82 15.09
CA CYS A 54 9.66 24.86 16.09
C CYS A 54 9.26 25.61 17.38
N LEU A 55 8.14 25.23 18.01
CA LEU A 55 7.76 25.78 19.32
C LEU A 55 8.97 25.74 20.29
N PRO A 56 9.11 26.69 21.24
CA PRO A 56 10.38 26.96 21.94
C PRO A 56 10.92 25.83 22.84
N THR A 57 10.27 24.67 22.91
CA THR A 57 10.53 23.64 23.93
C THR A 57 10.47 22.21 23.41
N GLY A 58 11.18 21.88 22.33
CA GLY A 58 11.54 20.48 22.13
C GLY A 58 12.29 20.16 20.86
N LEU A 59 13.50 19.61 21.00
CA LEU A 59 13.99 18.64 20.03
C LEU A 59 13.00 17.46 19.96
N HIS A 60 12.83 16.85 18.78
CA HIS A 60 12.10 15.59 18.66
C HIS A 60 12.63 14.55 19.66
N GLY A 61 11.74 13.88 20.40
CA GLY A 61 12.13 12.96 21.48
C GLY A 61 12.61 13.64 22.77
N GLY A 62 12.41 14.95 22.92
CA GLY A 62 12.74 15.70 24.13
C GLY A 62 11.83 15.39 25.33
N PRO A 63 12.11 15.98 26.51
CA PRO A 63 11.41 15.67 27.77
C PRO A 63 9.89 15.89 27.76
N SER A 64 9.37 16.64 26.78
CA SER A 64 7.96 17.00 26.64
C SER A 64 7.40 16.74 25.23
N CYS A 65 8.16 16.05 24.36
CA CYS A 65 7.79 15.80 22.98
C CYS A 65 7.90 14.31 22.68
N GLY A 66 6.82 13.75 22.15
CA GLY A 66 6.82 12.37 21.66
C GLY A 66 7.75 12.20 20.47
N PRO A 67 8.04 10.94 20.07
CA PRO A 67 8.63 10.68 18.76
C PRO A 67 7.67 11.12 17.65
N PRO A 68 8.18 11.31 16.42
CA PRO A 68 7.33 11.63 15.28
C PRO A 68 6.41 10.47 14.93
N ASP A 69 5.23 10.77 14.39
CA ASP A 69 4.39 9.76 13.76
C ASP A 69 5.18 9.10 12.64
N MET A 70 5.08 7.78 12.51
CA MET A 70 5.75 7.07 11.43
C MET A 70 5.01 5.81 11.05
N VAL A 71 5.18 5.41 9.80
CA VAL A 71 4.79 4.10 9.32
C VAL A 71 5.86 3.60 8.38
N GLU A 72 6.26 2.36 8.55
CA GLU A 72 7.24 1.69 7.70
C GLU A 72 6.80 0.24 7.48
N ALA A 73 6.85 -0.21 6.23
CA ALA A 73 6.53 -1.56 5.81
C ALA A 73 7.59 -2.04 4.82
N THR A 74 8.05 -3.28 4.98
CA THR A 74 8.98 -3.94 4.07
C THR A 74 8.29 -5.07 3.34
N PHE A 75 8.23 -4.96 2.02
CA PHE A 75 7.58 -5.90 1.12
C PHE A 75 8.63 -6.76 0.42
N SER A 76 8.53 -8.08 0.56
CA SER A 76 9.19 -9.05 -0.29
C SER A 76 8.23 -9.45 -1.40
N GLN A 77 8.54 -9.00 -2.60
CA GLN A 77 7.74 -9.26 -3.78
C GLN A 77 8.42 -10.30 -4.67
N ARG A 78 7.66 -11.33 -5.03
CA ARG A 78 8.09 -12.36 -5.95
C ARG A 78 7.34 -12.23 -7.25
N SER A 79 8.04 -12.45 -8.34
CA SER A 79 7.46 -12.61 -9.66
C SER A 79 8.20 -13.73 -10.40
N PRO A 80 7.71 -14.16 -11.57
CA PRO A 80 8.43 -15.12 -12.39
C PRO A 80 9.82 -14.65 -12.84
N THR A 81 10.09 -13.35 -12.85
CA THR A 81 11.30 -12.76 -13.46
C THR A 81 12.18 -11.97 -12.49
N TYR A 82 11.67 -11.63 -11.32
CA TYR A 82 12.41 -10.91 -10.28
C TYR A 82 11.92 -11.28 -8.89
N ASN A 83 12.83 -11.18 -7.92
CA ASN A 83 12.52 -11.17 -6.51
C ASN A 83 13.07 -9.86 -5.95
N ASP A 84 12.21 -9.06 -5.36
CA ASP A 84 12.57 -7.74 -4.84
C ASP A 84 12.20 -7.65 -3.36
N THR A 85 12.93 -6.82 -2.64
CA THR A 85 12.60 -6.46 -1.26
C THR A 85 12.73 -4.96 -1.09
N LEU A 86 11.64 -4.34 -0.66
CA LEU A 86 11.48 -2.91 -0.68
C LEU A 86 10.89 -2.43 0.64
N THR A 87 11.55 -1.47 1.26
CA THR A 87 11.02 -0.75 2.42
C THR A 87 10.40 0.56 1.96
N CYS A 88 9.17 0.79 2.41
CA CYS A 88 8.37 1.97 2.14
C CYS A 88 7.94 2.56 3.47
N GLY A 89 7.84 3.89 3.55
CA GLY A 89 7.38 4.50 4.77
C GLY A 89 7.36 6.01 4.70
N ALA A 90 6.78 6.60 5.72
CA ALA A 90 6.81 8.03 5.96
C ALA A 90 6.95 8.27 7.45
N SER A 91 7.56 9.40 7.78
CA SER A 91 7.55 9.95 9.12
C SER A 91 7.06 11.39 9.03
N ASP A 92 6.18 11.75 9.97
CA ASP A 92 5.74 13.12 10.17
C ASP A 92 6.29 13.66 11.50
N PRO A 93 7.22 14.63 11.45
CA PRO A 93 7.73 15.29 12.64
C PRO A 93 6.74 16.22 13.35
N GLY A 94 5.47 16.26 12.92
CA GLY A 94 4.45 17.19 13.42
C GLY A 94 4.30 18.41 12.50
N SER A 95 4.46 18.21 11.19
CA SER A 95 4.27 19.26 10.19
C SER A 95 2.88 19.92 10.30
N VAL A 96 2.76 21.17 9.83
CA VAL A 96 1.49 21.88 9.72
C VAL A 96 1.29 22.30 8.26
N PRO A 97 0.36 21.68 7.49
CA PRO A 97 -0.55 20.62 7.92
C PRO A 97 0.16 19.27 8.10
N ALA A 98 -0.27 18.52 9.11
CA ALA A 98 0.27 17.19 9.38
C ALA A 98 -0.09 16.22 8.25
N ARG A 99 0.84 15.34 7.90
CA ARG A 99 0.58 14.18 7.06
C ARG A 99 -0.28 13.19 7.85
N ALA A 100 -1.38 12.75 7.25
CA ALA A 100 -2.21 11.71 7.84
C ALA A 100 -1.45 10.37 7.91
N ILE A 101 -1.17 9.90 9.14
CA ILE A 101 -0.64 8.58 9.46
C ILE A 101 -1.48 8.05 10.65
N PRO A 102 -2.23 6.96 10.53
CA PRO A 102 -2.41 6.10 9.36
C PRO A 102 -3.14 6.83 8.22
N GLY A 103 -3.01 6.29 7.00
CA GLY A 103 -3.50 6.91 5.77
C GLY A 103 -2.70 6.43 4.56
N GLY A 104 -2.49 7.32 3.59
CA GLY A 104 -1.70 7.05 2.40
C GLY A 104 -2.09 7.94 1.22
N PRO A 105 -1.37 7.83 0.09
CA PRO A 105 -0.35 6.83 -0.21
C PRO A 105 1.04 7.15 0.38
N PHE A 106 1.75 6.11 0.82
CA PHE A 106 3.14 6.16 1.24
C PHE A 106 4.03 5.57 0.14
N ASN A 107 4.75 6.46 -0.55
CA ASN A 107 5.56 6.07 -1.69
C ASN A 107 6.81 5.31 -1.25
N CYS A 108 7.09 4.24 -1.96
CA CYS A 108 8.36 3.56 -1.92
C CYS A 108 9.37 4.32 -2.80
N ARG A 109 10.68 4.16 -2.56
CA ARG A 109 11.72 4.82 -3.38
C ARG A 109 11.80 4.34 -4.85
N SER A 110 10.88 3.49 -5.30
CA SER A 110 10.99 2.74 -6.54
C SER A 110 9.69 2.74 -7.35
N LEU A 111 9.81 3.16 -8.62
CA LEU A 111 8.88 2.90 -9.74
C LEU A 111 7.38 3.20 -9.50
N GLY A 112 7.05 4.11 -8.58
CA GLY A 112 5.66 4.48 -8.26
C GLY A 112 4.94 3.51 -7.32
N ARG A 113 5.66 2.54 -6.75
CA ARG A 113 5.14 1.62 -5.74
C ARG A 113 4.78 2.39 -4.50
N HIS A 114 3.65 2.06 -3.90
CA HIS A 114 3.16 2.73 -2.71
C HIS A 114 2.21 1.82 -1.93
N PHE A 115 1.96 2.19 -0.69
CA PHE A 115 0.93 1.53 0.12
C PHE A 115 0.04 2.51 0.85
N ILE A 116 -1.13 2.04 1.26
CA ILE A 116 -2.09 2.71 2.14
C ILE A 116 -2.25 1.82 3.36
N PHE A 117 -2.27 2.42 4.54
CA PHE A 117 -2.42 1.73 5.80
C PHE A 117 -3.56 2.35 6.60
N THR A 118 -4.46 1.52 7.11
CA THR A 118 -5.54 1.91 8.00
C THR A 118 -5.57 1.03 9.24
N VAL A 119 -6.15 1.54 10.32
CA VAL A 119 -6.16 0.89 11.63
C VAL A 119 -7.57 0.83 12.17
N ASN A 120 -7.95 -0.33 12.70
CA ASN A 120 -9.16 -0.54 13.47
C ASN A 120 -8.82 -1.27 14.78
N GLY A 121 -8.59 -0.51 15.86
CA GLY A 121 -8.12 -1.06 17.13
C GLY A 121 -6.71 -1.63 16.99
N THR A 122 -6.54 -2.94 17.16
CA THR A 122 -5.28 -3.68 16.97
C THR A 122 -5.17 -4.32 15.59
N GLU A 123 -6.19 -4.21 14.74
CA GLU A 123 -6.18 -4.74 13.39
C GLU A 123 -5.66 -3.67 12.41
N GLY A 124 -4.64 -4.03 11.64
CA GLY A 124 -4.09 -3.23 10.56
C GLY A 124 -4.58 -3.75 9.21
N THR A 125 -4.98 -2.84 8.32
CA THR A 125 -5.25 -3.16 6.91
C THR A 125 -4.22 -2.46 6.04
N LEU A 126 -3.63 -3.21 5.11
CA LEU A 126 -2.61 -2.72 4.20
C LEU A 126 -3.03 -2.97 2.76
N THR A 127 -3.06 -1.90 1.95
CA THR A 127 -3.21 -1.97 0.50
C THR A 127 -1.89 -1.58 -0.14
N TYR A 128 -1.28 -2.46 -0.91
CA TYR A 128 0.01 -2.23 -1.58
C TYR A 128 -0.14 -2.31 -3.09
N VAL A 129 0.45 -1.36 -3.81
CA VAL A 129 0.34 -1.27 -5.27
C VAL A 129 1.71 -1.45 -5.91
N GLU A 130 1.82 -2.47 -6.76
CA GLU A 130 2.93 -2.70 -7.69
C GLU A 130 2.47 -2.31 -9.11
N PRO A 131 2.80 -1.11 -9.60
CA PRO A 131 2.31 -0.62 -10.88
C PRO A 131 3.00 -1.25 -12.09
N ASN A 132 4.12 -1.97 -11.90
CA ASN A 132 4.93 -2.49 -13.00
C ASN A 132 5.26 -3.98 -12.82
N PHE A 133 4.30 -4.79 -12.36
CA PHE A 133 4.48 -6.23 -12.22
C PHE A 133 4.78 -6.87 -13.58
N ILE A 134 5.84 -7.68 -13.66
CA ILE A 134 6.30 -8.28 -14.91
C ILE A 134 5.63 -9.63 -15.11
N CYS A 135 4.82 -9.74 -16.15
CA CYS A 135 4.14 -10.97 -16.57
C CYS A 135 4.82 -11.54 -17.84
N PRO A 136 4.63 -12.85 -18.15
CA PRO A 136 5.22 -13.44 -19.36
C PRO A 136 4.79 -12.79 -20.69
N LYS A 137 3.60 -12.17 -20.73
CA LYS A 137 3.02 -11.56 -21.95
C LYS A 137 2.93 -10.03 -21.90
N GLY A 138 3.53 -9.38 -20.90
CA GLY A 138 3.43 -7.94 -20.72
C GLY A 138 3.65 -7.51 -19.28
N ARG A 139 3.07 -6.37 -18.91
CA ARG A 139 3.10 -5.88 -17.53
C ARG A 139 1.68 -5.76 -16.99
N ALA A 140 1.57 -5.76 -15.67
CA ALA A 140 0.33 -5.49 -14.97
C ALA A 140 0.58 -4.53 -13.80
N GLN A 141 -0.41 -3.71 -13.50
CA GLN A 141 -0.54 -3.14 -12.18
C GLN A 141 -1.25 -4.18 -11.30
N VAL A 142 -0.69 -4.43 -10.12
CA VAL A 142 -1.28 -5.31 -9.12
C VAL A 142 -1.54 -4.53 -7.84
N THR A 143 -2.77 -4.61 -7.36
CA THR A 143 -3.18 -4.15 -6.04
C THR A 143 -3.27 -5.37 -5.13
N TYR A 144 -2.58 -5.31 -4.00
CA TYR A 144 -2.60 -6.32 -2.96
C TYR A 144 -3.31 -5.79 -1.72
N VAL A 145 -4.06 -6.63 -1.03
CA VAL A 145 -4.76 -6.28 0.21
C VAL A 145 -4.54 -7.38 1.25
N GLY A 146 -4.40 -6.97 2.51
CA GLY A 146 -4.34 -7.90 3.63
C GLY A 146 -4.65 -7.22 4.96
N LEU A 147 -5.11 -8.04 5.90
CA LEU A 147 -5.38 -7.67 7.28
C LEU A 147 -4.46 -8.46 8.19
N PHE A 148 -3.99 -7.83 9.26
CA PHE A 148 -3.08 -8.45 10.21
C PHE A 148 -3.26 -7.86 11.61
N GLU A 149 -2.99 -8.67 12.63
CA GLU A 149 -2.99 -8.21 14.01
C GLU A 149 -1.68 -7.50 14.35
N MET A 150 -1.78 -6.45 15.15
CA MET A 150 -0.64 -5.67 15.64
C MET A 150 -0.53 -5.74 17.16
N GLU A 151 0.71 -5.85 17.63
CA GLU A 151 1.05 -5.69 19.04
C GLU A 151 1.52 -4.25 19.29
N CYS A 152 0.81 -3.54 20.16
CA CYS A 152 1.11 -2.15 20.47
C CYS A 152 1.69 -2.00 21.88
N VAL A 153 2.84 -1.33 21.99
CA VAL A 153 3.45 -0.93 23.25
C VAL A 153 3.25 0.57 23.44
N PHE A 154 2.81 0.96 24.63
CA PHE A 154 2.60 2.35 25.00
C PHE A 154 3.77 2.88 25.82
N ASP A 155 4.28 4.05 25.44
CA ASP A 155 5.29 4.75 26.25
C ASP A 155 4.65 5.55 27.40
N ARG A 156 5.51 6.21 28.19
CA ARG A 156 5.07 7.07 29.32
C ARG A 156 4.19 8.26 28.91
N PHE A 157 4.23 8.63 27.64
CA PHE A 157 3.43 9.69 27.05
C PHE A 157 2.17 9.14 26.35
N ARG A 158 1.87 7.84 26.51
CA ARG A 158 0.77 7.15 25.83
C ARG A 158 0.88 7.14 24.30
N ASN A 159 2.06 7.36 23.74
CA ASN A 159 2.28 7.12 22.33
C ASN A 159 2.31 5.61 22.10
N SER A 160 1.73 5.15 21.01
CA SER A 160 1.67 3.73 20.67
C SER A 160 2.65 3.42 19.56
N THR A 161 3.59 2.51 19.83
CA THR A 161 4.35 1.82 18.78
C THR A 161 3.73 0.45 18.57
N CYS A 162 3.18 0.24 17.38
CA CYS A 162 2.56 -1.00 16.96
C CYS A 162 3.45 -1.69 15.93
N VAL A 163 3.69 -2.97 16.14
CA VAL A 163 4.39 -3.84 15.18
C VAL A 163 3.42 -4.93 14.74
N GLN A 164 3.65 -5.51 13.55
CA GLN A 164 2.95 -6.74 13.19
C GLN A 164 3.23 -7.83 14.24
N SER A 165 2.19 -8.60 14.61
CA SER A 165 2.32 -9.68 15.60
C SER A 165 3.07 -10.87 15.02
N GLU A 166 2.82 -11.18 13.75
CA GLU A 166 3.51 -12.23 13.02
C GLU A 166 4.81 -11.72 12.39
N PRO A 167 5.87 -12.54 12.31
CA PRO A 167 7.14 -12.14 11.68
C PRO A 167 7.01 -11.89 10.18
N THR A 168 6.03 -12.51 9.53
CA THR A 168 5.71 -12.28 8.13
C THR A 168 4.22 -12.45 7.92
N PHE A 169 3.61 -11.64 7.05
CA PHE A 169 2.23 -11.85 6.63
C PHE A 169 2.06 -11.66 5.11
N GLN A 170 1.04 -12.29 4.55
CA GLN A 170 0.78 -12.29 3.11
C GLN A 170 -0.31 -11.27 2.77
N LEU A 171 -0.06 -10.49 1.72
CA LEU A 171 -1.05 -9.69 1.05
C LEU A 171 -1.48 -10.42 -0.22
N GLU A 172 -2.77 -10.68 -0.33
CA GLU A 172 -3.33 -11.37 -1.49
C GLU A 172 -3.54 -10.38 -2.64
N PRO A 173 -3.35 -10.79 -3.90
CA PRO A 173 -3.73 -9.97 -5.05
C PRO A 173 -5.25 -9.78 -5.05
N ASP A 174 -5.69 -8.52 -5.02
CA ASP A 174 -7.11 -8.13 -5.06
C ASP A 174 -7.51 -7.68 -6.47
N GLU A 175 -6.67 -6.86 -7.12
CA GLU A 175 -6.89 -6.37 -8.48
C GLU A 175 -5.64 -6.54 -9.33
N VAL A 176 -5.81 -7.05 -10.57
CA VAL A 176 -4.73 -7.21 -11.55
C VAL A 176 -5.17 -6.59 -12.88
N VAL A 177 -4.58 -5.46 -13.25
CA VAL A 177 -4.90 -4.72 -14.46
C VAL A 177 -3.72 -4.78 -15.42
N GLY A 178 -3.92 -5.33 -16.62
CA GLY A 178 -2.90 -5.31 -17.67
C GLY A 178 -2.55 -3.88 -18.09
N ILE A 179 -1.25 -3.59 -18.24
CA ILE A 179 -0.76 -2.30 -18.74
C ILE A 179 0.03 -2.55 -20.04
N HIS A 180 -0.35 -1.82 -21.09
CA HIS A 180 0.18 -1.95 -22.45
C HIS A 180 1.43 -1.10 -22.69
#